data_AF-A0A0J1CI03-F1
#
_entry.id   AF-A0A0J1CI03-F1
#
_cell.length_a   1.000
_cell.length_b   1.000
_cell.length_c   1.000
_cell.angle_alpha   90.00
_cell.angle_beta   90.00
_cell.angle_gamma   90.00
#
_symmetry.space_group_name_H-M   'P 1'
#
loop_
_entity.id
_entity.type
_entity.pdbx_description
1 polymer ?
#
loop_
_entity_poly.entity_id
_entity_poly.type
_entity_poly.pdbx_seq_one_letter_code
_entity_poly.pdbx_strand_id
1 'polypeptide(L)'
;MIAHYVPARMSGFMMGAYYVATGVSQYLGSAVANFARMPSNDLGSLQSLPLYMKLFFGLGWVAAGGAAVAVILLPLLNRLSREHRRCVEAVRRGTDPFPPPKPAPVR
;
A
#
# COMPACT_ATOMS: atom_id res chain seq x y z
N MET A 1 -1.93 0.58 14.05
CA MET A 1 -3.21 0.57 13.31
C MET A 1 -3.33 1.82 12.46
N ILE A 2 -3.82 1.72 11.21
CA ILE A 2 -4.01 2.88 10.31
C ILE A 2 -4.97 3.93 10.92
N ALA A 3 -5.85 3.47 11.82
CA ALA A 3 -6.78 4.24 12.67
C ALA A 3 -6.18 5.44 13.39
N HIS A 4 -4.89 5.42 13.74
CA HIS A 4 -4.26 6.53 14.47
C HIS A 4 -4.12 7.81 13.64
N TYR A 5 -4.15 7.72 12.30
CA TYR A 5 -3.97 8.88 11.42
C TYR A 5 -5.28 9.59 11.06
N VAL A 6 -6.44 9.09 11.49
CA VAL A 6 -7.75 9.64 11.13
C VAL A 6 -8.48 10.18 12.36
N PRO A 7 -9.16 11.34 12.26
CA PRO A 7 -9.95 11.89 13.35
C PRO A 7 -10.99 10.89 13.89
N ALA A 8 -11.25 10.91 15.20
CA ALA A 8 -12.17 9.96 15.85
C ALA A 8 -13.55 9.89 15.18
N ARG A 9 -14.06 11.03 14.68
CA ARG A 9 -15.32 11.15 13.93
C ARG A 9 -15.38 10.42 12.58
N MET A 10 -14.23 10.08 11.98
CA MET A 10 -14.11 9.39 10.68
C MET A 10 -13.55 7.97 10.80
N SER A 11 -13.35 7.48 12.03
CA SER A 11 -12.81 6.13 12.28
C SER A 11 -13.66 5.01 11.63
N GLY A 12 -14.99 5.10 11.72
CA GLY A 12 -15.93 4.15 11.12
C GLY A 12 -15.89 4.14 9.59
N PHE A 13 -15.76 5.31 8.95
CA PHE A 13 -15.61 5.42 7.50
C PHE A 13 -14.30 4.75 7.03
N MET A 14 -13.20 4.98 7.74
CA MET A 14 -11.93 4.36 7.37
C MET A 14 -11.93 2.85 7.58
N MET A 15 -12.58 2.33 8.63
CA MET A 15 -12.79 0.89 8.79
C MET A 15 -13.59 0.31 7.62
N GLY A 16 -14.69 0.97 7.23
CA GLY A 16 -15.49 0.56 6.07
C GLY A 16 -14.67 0.55 4.77
N ALA A 17 -13.95 1.63 4.49
CA ALA A 17 -13.08 1.72 3.31
C ALA A 17 -12.00 0.63 3.31
N TYR A 18 -11.39 0.32 4.45
CA TYR A 18 -10.40 -0.73 4.59
C TYR A 18 -10.99 -2.12 4.27
N TYR A 19 -12.16 -2.45 4.80
CA TYR A 19 -12.81 -3.73 4.51
C TYR A 19 -13.28 -3.86 3.07
N VAL A 20 -13.86 -2.80 2.49
CA VAL A 20 -14.25 -2.79 1.06
C VAL A 20 -13.03 -2.99 0.17
N ALA A 21 -11.94 -2.25 0.42
CA ALA A 21 -10.69 -2.40 -0.33
C ALA A 21 -10.11 -3.82 -0.19
N THR A 22 -10.17 -4.41 1.02
CA THR A 22 -9.71 -5.79 1.27
C THR A 22 -10.56 -6.81 0.52
N GLY A 23 -11.88 -6.65 0.49
CA GLY A 23 -12.79 -7.52 -0.26
C GLY A 23 -12.54 -7.46 -1.77
N VAL A 24 -12.41 -6.24 -2.32
CA VAL A 24 -12.08 -6.03 -3.74
C VAL A 24 -10.72 -6.65 -4.07
N SER A 25 -9.73 -6.51 -3.19
CA SER A 25 -8.40 -7.12 -3.38
C SER A 25 -8.45 -8.64 -3.43
N GLN A 26 -9.27 -9.28 -2.59
CA GLN A 26 -9.46 -10.74 -2.63
C GLN A 26 -10.11 -11.18 -3.95
N TYR A 27 -11.10 -10.43 -4.45
CA TYR A 27 -11.69 -10.69 -5.76
C TYR A 27 -10.67 -10.56 -6.90
N LEU A 28 -9.86 -9.49 -6.90
CA LEU A 28 -8.77 -9.33 -7.86
C LEU A 28 -7.76 -10.49 -7.76
N GLY A 29 -7.42 -10.91 -6.55
CA GLY A 29 -6.55 -12.08 -6.32
C GLY A 29 -7.11 -13.36 -6.95
N SER A 30 -8.42 -13.59 -6.83
CA SER A 30 -9.11 -14.71 -7.48
C SER A 30 -9.08 -14.59 -9.01
N ALA A 31 -9.26 -13.39 -9.57
CA ALA A 31 -9.13 -13.16 -11.01
C ALA A 31 -7.70 -13.44 -11.50
N VAL A 32 -6.67 -13.04 -10.74
CA VAL A 32 -5.27 -13.36 -11.03
C VAL A 32 -5.02 -14.88 -10.97
N ALA A 33 -5.61 -15.58 -10.00
CA ALA A 33 -5.50 -17.04 -9.90
C ALA A 33 -6.15 -17.76 -11.10
N ASN A 34 -7.21 -17.21 -11.69
CA ASN A 34 -7.78 -17.76 -12.93
C ASN A 34 -6.83 -17.63 -14.13
N PHE A 35 -5.96 -16.63 -14.19
CA PHE A 35 -4.91 -16.56 -15.23
C PHE A 35 -3.84 -17.64 -15.05
N ALA A 36 -3.69 -18.19 -13.84
CA ALA A 36 -2.83 -19.33 -13.57
C ALA A 36 -3.46 -20.69 -13.98
N ARG A 37 -4.71 -20.71 -14.45
CA ARG A 37 -5.41 -21.94 -14.82
C ARG A 37 -4.85 -22.48 -16.13
N MET A 38 -4.21 -23.66 -16.05
CA MET A 38 -3.54 -24.32 -17.16
C MET A 38 -4.56 -24.78 -18.23
N PRO A 39 -4.31 -24.58 -19.54
CA PRO A 39 -5.32 -24.84 -20.58
C PRO A 39 -5.52 -26.31 -20.95
N SER A 40 -4.64 -27.21 -20.52
CA SER A 40 -4.54 -28.55 -21.11
C SER A 40 -4.40 -29.61 -20.04
N ASN A 41 -5.46 -30.41 -19.86
CA ASN A 41 -5.50 -31.61 -19.02
C ASN A 41 -4.62 -32.77 -19.57
N ASP A 42 -3.86 -32.56 -20.65
CA ASP A 42 -3.16 -33.62 -21.41
C ASP A 42 -1.80 -33.17 -21.99
N LEU A 43 -0.93 -32.54 -21.19
CA LEU A 43 0.48 -32.31 -21.60
C LEU A 43 1.42 -32.99 -20.61
N GLY A 44 2.23 -33.94 -21.10
CA GLY A 44 3.19 -34.69 -20.30
C GLY A 44 4.15 -33.81 -19.50
N SER A 45 4.59 -34.27 -18.31
CA SER A 45 5.34 -33.52 -17.29
C SER A 45 6.58 -32.75 -17.76
N LEU A 46 7.17 -33.11 -18.91
CA LEU A 46 8.31 -32.39 -19.48
C LEU A 46 7.92 -31.10 -20.21
N GLN A 47 6.68 -31.00 -20.69
CA GLN A 47 6.19 -29.86 -21.45
C GLN A 47 5.46 -28.81 -20.59
N SER A 48 5.01 -29.20 -19.39
CA SER A 48 4.36 -28.30 -18.40
C SER A 48 5.36 -27.43 -17.62
N LEU A 49 6.61 -27.86 -17.49
CA LEU A 49 7.68 -27.16 -16.76
C LEU A 49 7.97 -25.73 -17.29
N PRO A 50 8.17 -25.49 -18.60
CA PRO A 50 8.37 -24.14 -19.12
C PRO A 50 7.11 -23.26 -19.01
N LEU A 51 5.90 -23.84 -18.98
CA LEU A 51 4.66 -23.08 -18.81
C LEU A 51 4.53 -22.52 -17.38
N TYR A 52 4.78 -23.35 -16.36
CA TYR A 52 4.82 -22.90 -14.97
C TYR A 52 5.91 -21.85 -14.74
N MET A 53 7.10 -22.06 -15.29
CA MET A 53 8.19 -21.07 -15.19
C MET A 53 7.78 -19.72 -15.76
N LYS A 54 7.10 -19.67 -16.91
CA LYS A 54 6.66 -18.40 -17.52
C LYS A 54 5.58 -17.71 -16.68
N LEU A 55 4.67 -18.48 -16.08
CA LEU A 55 3.62 -17.97 -15.20
C LEU A 55 4.21 -17.40 -13.89
N PHE A 56 5.08 -18.16 -13.22
CA PHE A 56 5.75 -17.71 -11.99
C PHE A 56 6.69 -16.54 -12.23
N PHE A 57 7.39 -16.49 -13.36
CA PHE A 57 8.17 -15.31 -13.74
C PHE A 57 7.29 -14.06 -13.90
N GLY A 58 6.11 -14.20 -14.52
CA GLY A 58 5.14 -13.10 -14.65
C GLY A 58 4.63 -12.61 -13.29
N LEU A 59 4.21 -13.52 -12.42
CA LEU A 59 3.80 -13.22 -11.04
C LEU A 59 4.95 -12.60 -10.22
N GLY A 60 6.17 -13.11 -10.39
CA GLY A 60 7.38 -12.59 -9.75
C GLY A 60 7.65 -11.15 -10.15
N TRP A 61 7.47 -10.81 -11.43
CA TRP A 61 7.64 -9.43 -11.90
C TRP A 61 6.56 -8.48 -11.37
N VAL A 62 5.32 -8.94 -11.30
CA VAL A 62 4.22 -8.17 -10.67
C VAL A 62 4.52 -7.93 -9.19
N ALA A 63 4.97 -8.96 -8.46
CA ALA A 63 5.34 -8.83 -7.05
C ALA A 63 6.54 -7.91 -6.86
N ALA A 64 7.56 -8.01 -7.71
CA ALA A 64 8.72 -7.12 -7.70
C ALA A 64 8.31 -5.66 -7.96
N GLY A 65 7.38 -5.43 -8.90
CA GLY A 65 6.78 -4.13 -9.15
C GLY A 65 6.04 -3.59 -7.91
N GLY A 66 5.22 -4.43 -7.26
CA GLY A 66 4.54 -4.07 -6.01
C GLY A 66 5.51 -3.71 -4.88
N ALA A 67 6.60 -4.48 -4.74
CA ALA A 67 7.65 -4.19 -3.76
C ALA A 67 8.37 -2.86 -4.07
N ALA A 68 8.70 -2.60 -5.34
CA ALA A 68 9.33 -1.35 -5.76
C ALA A 68 8.43 -0.14 -5.46
N VAL A 69 7.12 -0.24 -5.75
CA VAL A 69 6.14 0.80 -5.40
C VAL A 69 6.10 1.03 -3.88
N ALA A 70 6.10 -0.04 -3.07
CA ALA A 70 6.11 0.08 -1.61
C ALA A 70 7.37 0.81 -1.11
N VAL A 71 8.54 0.52 -1.69
CA VAL A 71 9.81 1.20 -1.36
C VAL A 71 9.76 2.68 -1.73
N ILE A 72 9.16 3.03 -2.87
CA ILE A 72 9.00 4.43 -3.30
C ILE A 72 8.03 5.19 -2.39
N LEU A 73 6.97 4.54 -1.88
CA LEU A 73 6.05 5.17 -0.94
C LEU A 73 6.64 5.36 0.47
N LEU A 74 7.64 4.56 0.85
CA LEU A 74 8.28 4.61 2.17
C LEU A 74 8.75 6.02 2.61
N PRO A 75 9.50 6.79 1.79
CA PRO A 75 9.90 8.15 2.16
C PRO A 75 8.72 9.10 2.35
N LEU A 76 7.66 8.96 1.55
CA LEU A 76 6.46 9.79 1.65
C LEU A 76 5.71 9.51 2.95
N LEU A 77 5.53 8.23 3.29
CA LEU A 77 4.89 7.81 4.54
C LEU A 77 5.70 8.26 5.77
N ASN A 78 7.03 8.18 5.70
CA ASN A 78 7.91 8.67 6.76
C ASN A 78 7.81 10.19 6.93
N ARG A 79 7.69 10.96 5.84
CA ARG A 79 7.44 12.41 5.90
C ARG A 79 6.12 12.73 6.58
N LEU A 80 5.02 12.11 6.13
CA LEU A 80 3.69 12.34 6.71
C LEU A 80 3.60 11.93 8.18
N SER A 81 4.19 10.78 8.55
CA SER A 81 4.19 10.31 9.94
C SER A 81 4.94 11.27 10.86
N ARG A 82 6.05 11.86 10.41
CA ARG A 82 6.80 12.87 11.16
C ARG A 82 5.98 14.15 11.38
N GLU A 83 5.30 14.64 10.36
CA GLU A 83 4.45 15.84 10.50
C GLU A 83 3.25 15.58 11.41
N HIS A 84 2.63 14.41 11.33
CA HIS A 84 1.55 14.04 12.24
C HIS A 84 2.03 14.00 13.71
N ARG A 85 3.20 13.40 13.99
CA ARG A 85 3.80 13.39 15.33
C ARG A 85 4.08 14.80 15.85
N ARG A 86 4.65 15.68 15.01
CA ARG A 86 4.92 17.08 15.35
C ARG A 86 3.64 17.82 15.74
N CYS A 87 2.58 17.69 14.94
CA CYS A 87 1.29 18.34 15.23
C CYS A 87 0.69 17.82 16.54
N VAL A 88 0.68 16.51 16.78
CA VAL A 88 0.17 15.90 18.01
C VAL A 88 0.97 16.36 19.24
N GLU A 89 2.29 16.46 19.12
CA GLU A 89 3.17 16.97 20.18
C GLU A 89 2.95 18.46 20.46
N ALA A 90 2.76 19.29 19.44
CA ALA A 90 2.49 20.73 19.60
C ALA A 90 1.16 20.98 20.33
N VAL A 91 0.10 20.26 19.94
CA VAL A 91 -1.21 20.30 20.64
C VAL A 91 -1.04 19.88 22.11
N ARG A 92 -0.28 18.80 22.39
CA ARG A 92 -0.03 18.34 23.76
C ARG A 92 0.74 19.36 24.60
N ARG A 93 1.63 20.15 24.00
CA ARG A 93 2.41 21.20 24.66
C ARG A 93 1.68 22.54 24.75
N GLY A 94 0.48 22.67 24.19
CA GLY A 94 -0.28 23.92 24.16
C GLY A 94 0.34 25.00 23.26
N THR A 95 1.24 24.62 22.35
CA THR A 95 1.86 25.50 21.35
C THR A 95 1.12 25.41 20.03
N ASP A 96 1.02 26.50 19.27
CA ASP A 96 0.40 26.49 17.94
C ASP A 96 1.09 25.45 17.02
N PRO A 97 0.37 24.43 16.51
CA PRO A 97 0.92 23.42 15.61
C PRO A 97 1.35 23.98 14.26
N PHE A 98 0.85 25.16 13.88
CA PHE A 98 1.10 25.78 12.59
C PHE A 98 1.71 27.17 12.76
N PRO A 99 2.95 27.27 13.27
CA PRO A 99 3.63 28.55 13.38
C PRO A 99 3.77 29.19 11.99
N PRO A 100 3.63 30.52 11.87
CA PRO A 100 3.73 31.19 10.58
C PRO A 100 5.08 30.87 9.92
N PRO A 101 5.14 30.77 8.58
CA PRO A 101 6.37 30.48 7.87
C PRO A 101 7.44 31.48 8.28
N LYS A 102 8.62 30.96 8.66
CA LYS A 102 9.75 31.76 9.11
C LYS A 102 10.04 32.81 8.02
N PRO A 103 10.09 34.12 8.34
CA PRO A 103 10.33 35.14 7.32
C PRO A 103 11.63 34.81 6.59
N ALA A 104 11.58 34.85 5.26
CA ALA A 104 12.74 34.59 4.42
C ALA A 104 13.88 35.52 4.87
N PRO A 105 15.13 35.02 4.94
CA PRO A 105 16.25 35.86 5.32
C PRO A 105 16.35 37.01 4.31
N VAL A 106 16.07 38.22 4.77
CA VAL A 106 16.29 39.45 4.02
C VAL A 106 17.80 39.54 3.84
N ARG A 107 18.27 39.26 2.62
CA ARG A 107 19.66 39.49 2.21
C ARG A 107 19.93 40.97 2.05
#